data_AF-A0A925W1Z6-F1
#
_entry.id   AF-A0A925W1Z6-F1
#
_cell.length_a   1.000
_cell.length_b   1.000
_cell.length_c   1.000
_cell.angle_alpha   90.00
_cell.angle_beta   90.00
_cell.angle_gamma   90.00
#
_symmetry.space_group_name_H-M   'P 1'
#
loop_
_entity.id
_entity.type
_entity.pdbx_description
1 polymer ?
#
loop_
_entity_poly.entity_id
_entity_poly.type
_entity_poly.pdbx_seq_one_letter_code
_entity_poly.pdbx_strand_id
1 'polypeptide(L)'
;MAHDIREYLIERFRGDAETLRQRATAIAGATKPAPGPDATLSRAMADACDEVAALAEGLPVRASMEEIIPALQALLPQLSTRAMSPQAQQAPALKAVYMGASTRVQELIAAELRASGASDGSNTDPAFANDADFDEDDE
;
A
#
# COMPACT_ATOMS: atom_id res chain seq x y z
N MET A 1 12.24 -13.21 -3.46
CA MET A 1 11.80 -13.17 -2.05
C MET A 1 10.51 -12.39 -2.03
N ALA A 2 9.36 -13.03 -1.81
CA ALA A 2 8.14 -12.30 -1.52
C ALA A 2 8.39 -11.56 -0.19
N HIS A 3 8.52 -10.24 -0.24
CA HIS A 3 8.53 -9.45 0.99
C HIS A 3 7.15 -9.63 1.65
N ASP A 4 7.12 -9.97 2.92
CA ASP A 4 5.88 -10.07 3.67
C ASP A 4 5.19 -8.70 3.64
N ILE A 5 4.04 -8.59 2.96
CA ILE A 5 3.30 -7.34 2.75
C ILE A 5 2.99 -6.68 4.09
N ARG A 6 2.71 -7.49 5.11
CA ARG A 6 2.49 -7.02 6.46
C ARG A 6 3.72 -6.29 6.99
N GLU A 7 4.89 -6.92 6.93
CA GLU A 7 6.15 -6.32 7.40
C GLU A 7 6.48 -5.06 6.61
N TYR A 8 6.33 -5.09 5.28
CA TYR A 8 6.54 -3.93 4.42
C TYR A 8 5.68 -2.72 4.84
N LEU A 9 4.39 -2.92 5.07
CA LEU A 9 3.49 -1.84 5.51
C LEU A 9 3.90 -1.29 6.87
N ILE A 10 4.17 -2.17 7.84
CA ILE A 10 4.58 -1.78 9.19
C ILE A 10 5.86 -0.94 9.15
N GLU A 11 6.89 -1.43 8.48
CA GLU A 11 8.18 -0.75 8.37
C GLU A 11 8.04 0.60 7.68
N ARG A 12 7.26 0.65 6.60
CA ARG A 12 7.04 1.89 5.85
C ARG A 12 6.41 2.97 6.72
N PHE A 13 5.30 2.67 7.38
CA PHE A 13 4.60 3.67 8.18
C PHE A 13 5.36 4.06 9.45
N ARG A 14 6.09 3.13 10.07
CA ARG A 14 6.97 3.46 11.19
C ARG A 14 8.13 4.36 10.76
N GLY A 15 8.72 4.13 9.58
CA GLY A 15 9.76 4.99 9.03
C GLY A 15 9.24 6.40 8.69
N ASP A 16 8.04 6.50 8.12
CA ASP A 16 7.38 7.78 7.86
C ASP A 16 7.06 8.51 9.18
N ALA A 17 6.59 7.80 10.21
CA ALA A 17 6.35 8.34 11.55
C ALA A 17 7.65 8.88 12.18
N GLU A 18 8.74 8.12 12.13
CA GLU A 18 10.04 8.54 12.65
C GLU A 18 10.52 9.82 11.96
N THR A 19 10.45 9.87 10.62
CA THR A 19 10.82 11.05 9.83
C THR A 19 10.03 12.29 10.25
N LEU A 20 8.72 12.13 10.50
CA LEU A 20 7.86 13.22 10.96
C LEU A 20 8.19 13.68 12.39
N ARG A 21 8.53 12.76 13.30
CA ARG A 21 8.99 13.11 14.67
C ARG A 21 10.35 13.82 14.65
N GLN A 22 11.29 13.37 13.83
CA GLN A 22 12.58 14.02 13.63
C GLN A 22 12.39 15.45 13.12
N ARG A 23 11.50 15.63 12.14
CA ARG A 23 11.11 16.96 11.65
C ARG A 23 10.52 17.82 12.75
N ALA A 24 9.56 17.29 13.52
CA ALA A 24 8.93 18.05 14.60
C ALA A 24 9.95 18.51 15.66
N THR A 25 10.93 17.66 15.96
CA THR A 25 12.03 17.98 16.87
C THR A 25 12.93 19.07 16.29
N ALA A 26 13.28 18.99 15.00
CA ALA A 26 14.07 20.00 14.32
C ALA A 26 13.37 21.37 14.29
N ILE A 27 12.05 21.40 14.05
CA ILE A 27 11.26 22.65 14.05
C ILE A 27 11.22 23.26 15.46
N ALA A 28 11.01 22.45 16.49
CA ALA A 28 10.94 22.94 17.87
C ALA A 28 12.28 23.55 18.35
N GLY A 29 13.41 23.07 17.82
CA GLY A 29 14.74 23.64 18.08
C GLY A 29 15.17 24.75 17.12
N ALA A 30 14.40 25.04 16.08
CA ALA A 30 14.76 26.01 15.05
C ALA A 30 14.36 27.44 15.47
N THR A 31 15.24 28.40 15.19
CA THR A 31 14.98 29.83 15.42
C THR A 31 14.18 30.48 14.29
N LYS A 32 13.98 29.78 13.18
CA LYS A 32 13.20 30.25 12.02
C LYS A 32 12.09 29.24 11.69
N PRO A 33 10.88 29.71 11.34
CA PRO A 33 9.80 28.83 10.90
C PRO A 33 10.23 28.05 9.66
N ALA A 34 10.15 26.72 9.71
CA ALA A 34 10.33 25.87 8.54
C ALA A 34 9.06 25.91 7.67
N PRO A 35 9.18 25.91 6.33
CA PRO A 35 8.01 25.79 5.46
C PRO A 35 7.30 24.43 5.65
N GLY A 36 5.97 24.45 5.66
CA GLY A 36 5.11 23.26 5.81
C GLY A 36 4.48 23.11 7.20
N PRO A 37 4.02 21.90 7.58
CA PRO A 37 3.37 21.67 8.87
C PRO A 37 4.29 22.01 10.04
N ASP A 38 3.72 22.65 11.06
CA ASP A 38 4.42 22.97 12.30
C ASP A 38 4.77 21.70 13.10
N ALA A 39 5.47 21.87 14.22
CA ALA A 39 5.91 20.77 15.05
C ALA A 39 4.73 19.95 15.62
N THR A 40 3.60 20.60 15.95
CA THR A 40 2.42 19.94 16.51
C THR A 40 1.74 19.08 15.46
N LEU A 41 1.51 19.66 14.27
CA LEU A 41 0.91 18.94 13.15
C LEU A 41 1.81 17.80 12.66
N SER A 42 3.13 18.01 12.62
CA SER A 42 4.09 16.96 12.27
C SER A 42 4.04 15.78 13.25
N ARG A 43 3.89 16.04 14.56
CA ARG A 43 3.69 14.97 15.57
C ARG A 43 2.37 14.24 15.37
N ALA A 44 1.28 14.97 15.18
CA ALA A 44 -0.01 14.36 14.94
C ALA A 44 -0.02 13.49 13.66
N MET A 45 0.70 13.91 12.62
CA MET A 45 0.89 13.09 11.41
C MET A 45 1.71 11.84 11.71
N ALA A 46 2.73 11.92 12.57
CA ALA A 46 3.52 10.76 12.98
C ALA A 46 2.65 9.75 13.73
N ASP A 47 1.83 10.23 14.67
CA ASP A 47 0.91 9.38 15.44
C ASP A 47 -0.10 8.70 14.49
N ALA A 48 -0.62 9.42 13.49
CA ALA A 48 -1.47 8.84 12.46
C ALA A 48 -0.75 7.74 11.64
N CYS A 49 0.53 7.91 11.32
CA CYS A 49 1.33 6.86 10.69
C CYS A 49 1.50 5.64 11.60
N ASP A 50 1.75 5.82 12.90
CA ASP A 50 1.83 4.70 13.84
C ASP A 50 0.50 3.95 13.95
N GLU A 51 -0.62 4.67 13.95
CA GLU A 51 -1.94 4.04 13.94
C GLU A 51 -2.14 3.16 12.71
N VAL A 52 -1.72 3.61 11.53
CA VAL A 52 -1.77 2.80 10.31
C VAL A 52 -0.85 1.58 10.43
N ALA A 53 0.35 1.73 10.99
CA ALA A 53 1.24 0.61 11.25
C ALA A 53 0.60 -0.42 12.20
N ALA A 54 -0.05 0.04 13.27
CA ALA A 54 -0.76 -0.82 14.21
C ALA A 54 -1.94 -1.54 13.56
N LEU A 55 -2.66 -0.90 12.64
CA LEU A 55 -3.69 -1.59 11.86
C LEU A 55 -3.07 -2.66 10.94
N ALA A 56 -1.92 -2.37 10.33
CA ALA A 56 -1.19 -3.35 9.51
C ALA A 56 -0.64 -4.52 10.35
N GLU A 57 -0.32 -4.33 11.63
CA GLU A 57 0.09 -5.41 12.53
C GLU A 57 -0.99 -6.49 12.70
N GLY A 58 -2.27 -6.12 12.56
CA GLY A 58 -3.41 -7.03 12.59
C GLY A 58 -3.58 -7.88 11.33
N LEU A 59 -2.79 -7.64 10.28
CA LEU A 59 -2.78 -8.51 9.11
C LEU A 59 -2.18 -9.89 9.45
N PRO A 60 -2.60 -10.95 8.75
CA PRO A 60 -2.04 -12.29 8.95
C PRO A 60 -0.53 -12.33 8.62
N VAL A 61 0.23 -13.03 9.46
CA VAL A 61 1.68 -13.22 9.33
C VAL A 61 1.94 -14.34 8.32
N ARG A 62 2.87 -14.13 7.37
CA ARG A 62 3.19 -15.14 6.32
C ARG A 62 1.95 -15.64 5.58
N ALA A 63 1.03 -14.74 5.31
CA ALA A 63 -0.22 -15.04 4.65
C ALA A 63 -0.01 -15.44 3.18
N SER A 64 -0.80 -16.39 2.71
CA SER A 64 -0.97 -16.64 1.28
C SER A 64 -1.70 -15.48 0.61
N MET A 65 -1.68 -15.43 -0.74
CA MET A 65 -2.42 -14.42 -1.49
C MET A 65 -3.93 -14.42 -1.14
N GLU A 66 -4.52 -15.61 -1.04
CA GLU A 66 -5.95 -15.80 -0.75
C GLU A 66 -6.35 -15.25 0.62
N GLU A 67 -5.40 -15.17 1.56
CA GLU A 67 -5.60 -14.64 2.91
C GLU A 67 -5.27 -13.14 2.98
N ILE A 68 -4.16 -12.70 2.34
CA ILE A 68 -3.69 -11.33 2.47
C ILE A 68 -4.56 -10.34 1.69
N ILE A 69 -5.08 -10.70 0.52
CA ILE A 69 -5.90 -9.78 -0.29
C ILE A 69 -7.19 -9.38 0.44
N PRO A 70 -8.01 -10.32 0.96
CA PRO A 70 -9.18 -9.96 1.76
C PRO A 70 -8.84 -9.15 3.01
N ALA A 71 -7.71 -9.46 3.67
CA ALA A 71 -7.26 -8.72 4.84
C ALA A 71 -6.89 -7.26 4.50
N LEU A 72 -6.19 -7.04 3.39
CA LEU A 72 -5.88 -5.70 2.87
C LEU A 72 -7.16 -4.95 2.46
N GLN A 73 -8.12 -5.63 1.82
CA GLN A 73 -9.41 -5.02 1.47
C GLN A 73 -10.20 -4.61 2.72
N ALA A 74 -10.16 -5.41 3.78
CA ALA A 74 -10.79 -5.10 5.08
C ALA A 74 -10.10 -3.95 5.83
N LEU A 75 -8.85 -3.62 5.49
CA LEU A 75 -8.13 -2.47 6.04
C LEU A 75 -8.61 -1.14 5.44
N LEU A 76 -9.00 -1.12 4.17
CA LEU A 76 -9.46 0.09 3.46
C LEU A 76 -10.62 0.83 4.15
N PRO A 77 -11.73 0.18 4.58
CA PRO A 77 -12.80 0.88 5.27
C PRO A 77 -12.34 1.46 6.62
N GLN A 78 -11.40 0.79 7.33
CA GLN A 78 -10.86 1.30 8.59
C GLN A 78 -10.07 2.59 8.38
N LEU A 79 -9.24 2.64 7.33
CA LEU A 79 -8.51 3.84 6.94
C LEU A 79 -9.46 4.97 6.51
N SER A 80 -10.51 4.65 5.77
CA SER A 80 -11.55 5.60 5.39
C SER A 80 -12.26 6.20 6.62
N THR A 81 -12.63 5.37 7.61
CA THR A 81 -13.22 5.83 8.87
C THR A 81 -12.28 6.78 9.61
N ARG A 82 -10.97 6.47 9.68
CA ARG A 82 -9.97 7.35 10.30
C ARG A 82 -9.80 8.67 9.53
N ALA A 83 -9.82 8.63 8.20
CA ALA A 83 -9.78 9.81 7.34
C ALA A 83 -11.00 10.74 7.53
N MET A 84 -12.15 10.17 7.92
CA MET A 84 -13.39 10.88 8.23
C MET A 84 -13.53 11.25 9.71
N SER A 85 -12.55 10.94 10.56
CA SER A 85 -12.58 11.32 11.98
C SER A 85 -12.62 12.85 12.15
N PRO A 86 -13.23 13.39 13.22
CA PRO A 86 -13.28 14.84 13.45
C PRO A 86 -11.90 15.51 13.44
N GLN A 87 -10.89 14.83 13.98
CA GLN A 87 -9.50 15.30 13.97
C GLN A 87 -8.95 15.40 12.54
N ALA A 88 -9.14 14.37 11.72
CA ALA A 88 -8.69 14.38 10.32
C ALA A 88 -9.48 15.38 9.47
N GLN A 89 -10.76 15.62 9.78
CA GLN A 89 -11.56 16.64 9.11
C GLN A 89 -11.10 18.07 9.41
N GLN A 90 -10.59 18.32 10.62
CA GLN A 90 -10.05 19.62 11.02
C GLN A 90 -8.62 19.86 10.52
N ALA A 91 -7.87 18.79 10.23
CA ALA A 91 -6.48 18.86 9.77
C ALA A 91 -6.29 18.13 8.43
N PRO A 92 -6.29 18.84 7.29
CA PRO A 92 -6.16 18.24 5.96
C PRO A 92 -4.93 17.34 5.78
N ALA A 93 -3.82 17.66 6.46
CA ALA A 93 -2.61 16.85 6.42
C ALA A 93 -2.78 15.48 7.11
N LEU A 94 -3.58 15.38 8.18
CA LEU A 94 -3.90 14.09 8.81
C LEU A 94 -4.80 13.25 7.91
N LYS A 95 -5.81 13.86 7.30
CA LYS A 95 -6.62 13.19 6.28
C LYS A 95 -5.77 12.64 5.14
N ALA A 96 -4.76 13.41 4.69
CA ALA A 96 -3.85 12.99 3.64
C ALA A 96 -3.03 11.75 4.02
N VAL A 97 -2.63 11.58 5.30
CA VAL A 97 -1.94 10.37 5.76
C VAL A 97 -2.82 9.13 5.57
N TYR A 98 -4.06 9.14 6.06
CA TYR A 98 -4.97 8.00 5.93
C TYR A 98 -5.39 7.71 4.48
N MET A 99 -5.59 8.76 3.67
CA MET A 99 -5.88 8.61 2.24
C MET A 99 -4.67 8.02 1.50
N GLY A 100 -3.46 8.51 1.77
CA GLY A 100 -2.23 7.98 1.19
C GLY A 100 -1.98 6.52 1.59
N ALA A 101 -2.28 6.16 2.83
CA ALA A 101 -2.25 4.78 3.27
C ALA A 101 -3.24 3.90 2.50
N SER A 102 -4.46 4.39 2.29
CA SER A 102 -5.48 3.67 1.51
C SER A 102 -5.03 3.43 0.08
N THR A 103 -4.45 4.46 -0.57
CA THR A 103 -3.87 4.32 -1.91
C THR A 103 -2.76 3.28 -1.93
N ARG A 104 -1.85 3.28 -0.95
CA ARG A 104 -0.77 2.29 -0.88
C ARG A 104 -1.30 0.87 -0.75
N VAL A 105 -2.32 0.65 0.07
CA VAL A 105 -2.97 -0.65 0.23
C VAL A 105 -3.62 -1.10 -1.08
N GLN A 106 -4.29 -0.20 -1.80
CA GLN A 106 -4.85 -0.49 -3.13
C GLN A 106 -3.79 -0.88 -4.15
N GLU A 107 -2.65 -0.17 -4.17
CA GLU A 107 -1.51 -0.49 -5.04
C GLU A 107 -0.96 -1.90 -4.75
N LEU A 108 -0.86 -2.29 -3.49
CA LEU A 108 -0.40 -3.63 -3.09
C LEU A 108 -1.37 -4.71 -3.53
N ILE A 109 -2.68 -4.52 -3.31
CA ILE A 109 -3.71 -5.45 -3.80
C ILE A 109 -3.57 -5.62 -5.32
N ALA A 110 -3.44 -4.53 -6.07
CA ALA A 110 -3.29 -4.58 -7.52
C ALA A 110 -1.98 -5.27 -7.97
N ALA A 111 -0.89 -5.09 -7.22
CA ALA A 111 0.38 -5.74 -7.48
C ALA A 111 0.30 -7.26 -7.28
N GLU A 112 -0.30 -7.72 -6.19
CA GLU A 112 -0.47 -9.15 -5.90
C GLU A 112 -1.37 -9.84 -6.92
N LEU A 113 -2.51 -9.23 -7.28
CA LEU A 113 -3.39 -9.77 -8.31
C LEU A 113 -2.68 -9.89 -9.68
N ARG A 114 -1.83 -8.92 -10.03
CA ARG A 114 -1.06 -8.94 -11.27
C ARG A 114 0.03 -10.02 -11.24
N ALA A 115 0.74 -10.16 -10.12
CA ALA A 115 1.78 -11.17 -9.97
C ALA A 115 1.22 -12.59 -10.11
N SER A 116 0.02 -12.83 -9.58
CA SER A 116 -0.64 -14.14 -9.67
C SER A 116 -1.19 -14.43 -11.07
N GLY A 117 -1.80 -13.44 -11.74
CA GLY A 117 -2.23 -13.59 -13.13
C GLY A 117 -1.08 -13.81 -14.11
N ALA A 118 0.11 -13.27 -13.82
CA ALA A 118 1.32 -13.52 -14.63
C ALA A 118 1.95 -14.90 -14.37
N SER A 119 1.68 -15.52 -13.21
CA SER A 119 2.21 -16.83 -12.84
C SER A 119 1.41 -18.00 -13.44
N ASP A 120 0.17 -17.74 -13.88
CA ASP A 120 -0.71 -18.74 -14.52
C ASP A 120 -0.56 -18.79 -16.07
N GLY A 121 0.38 -18.00 -16.62
CA GLY A 121 0.59 -17.83 -18.06
C GLY A 121 1.72 -18.66 -18.68
N SER A 122 2.24 -19.69 -17.99
CA SER A 122 3.37 -20.49 -18.47
C SER A 122 3.08 -22.00 -18.46
N ASN A 123 2.24 -22.47 -19.39
CA ASN A 123 2.46 -23.69 -20.17
C ASN A 123 1.27 -23.96 -21.11
N THR A 124 1.23 -23.29 -22.25
CA THR A 124 0.63 -23.86 -23.45
C THR A 124 1.70 -23.86 -24.53
N ASP A 125 2.44 -24.96 -24.52
CA ASP A 125 3.31 -25.42 -25.59
C ASP A 125 2.57 -25.32 -26.94
N PRO A 126 3.10 -24.62 -27.97
CA PRO A 126 2.53 -24.68 -29.32
C PRO A 126 2.97 -25.99 -29.99
N ALA A 127 2.59 -27.13 -29.41
CA ALA A 127 2.84 -28.46 -29.97
C ALA A 127 1.59 -28.97 -30.70
N PHE A 128 1.60 -28.72 -32.01
CA PHE A 128 1.05 -29.56 -33.08
C PHE A 128 -0.45 -29.93 -33.10
N ALA A 129 -1.15 -29.41 -34.11
CA ALA A 129 -2.11 -30.14 -34.96
C ALA A 129 -2.81 -29.09 -35.87
N ASN A 130 -3.01 -29.25 -37.17
CA ASN A 130 -2.64 -30.26 -38.14
C ASN A 130 -2.98 -29.60 -39.49
N ASP A 131 -2.04 -29.65 -40.42
CA ASP A 131 -2.27 -30.11 -41.80
C ASP A 131 -3.69 -29.88 -42.37
N ALA A 132 -3.83 -28.82 -43.18
CA ALA A 132 -4.88 -28.75 -44.18
C ALA A 132 -4.19 -28.42 -45.50
N ASP A 133 -3.84 -29.48 -46.24
CA ASP A 133 -3.73 -29.57 -47.69
C ASP A 133 -4.23 -28.30 -48.39
N PHE A 134 -3.30 -27.49 -48.87
CA PHE A 134 -3.57 -26.63 -50.01
C PHE A 134 -3.37 -27.51 -51.24
N ASP A 135 -4.46 -28.14 -51.66
CA ASP A 135 -4.57 -28.79 -52.96
C ASP A 135 -4.19 -27.76 -54.04
N GLU A 136 -3.14 -28.09 -54.77
CA GLU A 136 -2.85 -27.55 -56.09
C GLU A 136 -4.03 -27.93 -57.00
N ASP A 137 -4.76 -26.94 -57.51
CA ASP A 137 -5.38 -27.08 -58.82
C ASP A 137 -4.88 -25.94 -59.72
N ASP A 138 -3.98 -26.37 -60.60
CA ASP A 138 -3.51 -25.74 -61.82
C ASP A 138 -4.69 -25.53 -62.82
N GLU A 139 -4.44 -24.67 -63.82
CA GLU A 139 -5.26 -24.28 -64.99
C GLU A 139 -6.17 -23.03 -64.92
#